data_AF-A0A817ZD61-F1
#
_entry.id   AF-A0A817ZD61-F1
#
_cell.length_a   1.000
_cell.length_b   1.000
_cell.length_c   1.000
_cell.angle_alpha   90.00
_cell.angle_beta   90.00
_cell.angle_gamma   90.00
#
_symmetry.space_group_name_H-M   'P 1'
#
loop_
_entity.id
_entity.type
_entity.pdbx_description
1 polymer ?
#
loop_
_entity_poly.entity_id
_entity_poly.type
_entity_poly.pdbx_seq_one_letter_code
_entity_poly.pdbx_strand_id
1 'polypeptide(L)'
;MTSIEFISSNKGKPLLVLDSYVYQLNKSTIKIKYWKCEVKYCTATVHTDVNDQFLKIGGQQHTHLSSPEHVQVRKLRKRVKDRVTQENIAIGRIYDDELARSQLSQTALVVAPTAEEAKSAMNRIRRQLTPVLPECCNFEIPAPYSETI
;
A
#
# COMPACT_ATOMS: atom_id res chain seq x y z
N MET A 1 25.18 -9.90 0.40
CA MET A 1 24.51 -8.80 1.12
C MET A 1 23.02 -9.03 1.02
N THR A 2 22.34 -9.26 2.14
CA THR A 2 20.88 -9.43 2.19
C THR A 2 20.21 -8.05 2.16
N SER A 3 19.58 -7.69 1.05
CA SER A 3 18.83 -6.44 0.92
C SER A 3 17.45 -6.59 1.55
N ILE A 4 17.14 -5.72 2.51
CA ILE A 4 15.81 -5.62 3.11
C ILE A 4 15.05 -4.43 2.54
N GLU A 5 13.74 -4.61 2.36
CA GLU A 5 12.86 -3.54 1.90
C GLU A 5 11.58 -3.50 2.73
N PHE A 6 11.00 -2.31 2.89
CA PHE A 6 9.78 -2.11 3.64
C PHE A 6 8.61 -1.72 2.74
N ILE A 7 7.57 -2.53 2.75
CA ILE A 7 6.30 -2.28 2.07
C ILE A 7 5.18 -2.06 3.09
N SER A 8 4.04 -1.56 2.65
CA SER A 8 2.86 -1.38 3.51
C SER A 8 1.79 -2.43 3.18
N SER A 9 1.11 -2.90 4.21
CA SER A 9 -0.07 -3.75 4.10
C SER A 9 -1.27 -2.96 3.57
N ASN A 10 -2.34 -3.66 3.19
CA ASN A 10 -3.62 -3.04 2.81
C ASN A 10 -4.16 -2.10 3.90
N LYS A 11 -3.91 -2.42 5.17
CA LYS A 11 -4.29 -1.63 6.35
C LYS A 11 -3.22 -0.62 6.80
N GLY A 12 -2.19 -0.37 6.00
CA GLY A 12 -1.11 0.58 6.31
C GLY A 12 -0.04 0.08 7.27
N LYS A 13 -0.16 -1.14 7.82
CA LYS A 13 0.88 -1.72 8.70
C LYS A 13 2.17 -2.00 7.92
N PRO A 14 3.36 -1.80 8.51
CA PRO A 14 4.62 -2.09 7.85
C PRO A 14 4.81 -3.61 7.67
N LEU A 15 5.39 -3.97 6.54
CA LEU A 15 5.76 -5.33 6.17
C LEU A 15 7.22 -5.30 5.72
N LEU A 16 7.97 -6.31 6.15
CA LEU A 16 9.37 -6.50 5.75
C LEU A 16 9.42 -7.48 4.58
N VAL A 17 10.20 -7.16 3.57
CA VAL A 17 10.52 -8.04 2.44
C VAL A 17 11.99 -8.42 2.54
N LEU A 18 12.25 -9.72 2.56
CA LEU A 18 13.59 -10.29 2.53
C LEU A 18 13.56 -11.56 1.68
N ASP A 19 14.46 -11.66 0.71
CA ASP A 19 14.60 -12.82 -0.19
C ASP A 19 13.28 -13.27 -0.86
N SER A 20 12.44 -12.30 -1.26
CA SER A 20 11.11 -12.54 -1.84
C SER A 20 10.07 -13.15 -0.90
N TYR A 21 10.35 -13.19 0.41
CA TYR A 21 9.40 -13.51 1.47
C TYR A 21 8.89 -12.24 2.14
N VAL A 22 7.63 -12.29 2.58
CA VAL A 22 6.97 -11.18 3.27
C VAL A 22 6.78 -11.54 4.74
N TYR A 23 7.21 -10.64 5.61
CA TYR A 23 7.10 -10.78 7.05
C TYR A 23 6.24 -9.67 7.64
N GLN A 24 5.44 -10.02 8.64
CA GLN A 24 4.61 -9.12 9.42
C GLN A 24 5.29 -8.82 10.75
N LEU A 25 5.19 -7.57 11.20
CA LEU A 25 5.66 -7.18 12.54
C LEU A 25 4.86 -7.95 13.60
N ASN A 26 5.56 -8.75 14.41
CA ASN A 26 4.96 -9.49 15.52
C ASN A 26 5.04 -8.69 16.81
N LYS A 27 6.26 -8.30 17.19
CA LYS A 27 6.56 -7.57 18.43
C LYS A 27 7.71 -6.59 18.18
N SER A 28 7.70 -5.47 18.86
CA SER A 28 8.83 -4.53 18.89
C SER A 28 9.26 -4.30 20.32
N THR A 29 10.55 -4.41 20.57
CA THR A 29 11.23 -4.05 21.82
C THR A 29 12.06 -2.80 21.59
N ILE A 30 12.58 -2.19 22.66
CA ILE A 30 13.42 -0.97 22.64
C ILE A 30 14.62 -1.08 21.69
N LYS A 31 15.13 -2.28 21.43
CA LYS A 31 16.32 -2.50 20.60
C LYS A 31 16.07 -3.34 19.34
N ILE A 32 14.95 -4.07 19.26
CA ILE A 32 14.78 -5.10 18.22
C ILE A 32 13.31 -5.17 17.79
N LYS A 33 13.07 -5.22 16.49
CA LYS A 33 11.78 -5.56 15.89
C LYS A 33 11.79 -7.03 15.45
N TYR A 34 10.80 -7.78 15.91
CA TYR A 34 10.59 -9.18 15.59
C TYR A 34 9.54 -9.32 14.51
N TRP A 35 9.93 -9.90 13.40
CA TRP A 35 9.10 -10.15 12.23
C TRP A 35 8.82 -11.63 12.10
N LYS A 36 7.58 -11.99 11.80
CA LYS A 36 7.15 -13.38 11.53
C LYS A 36 6.68 -13.49 10.09
N CYS A 37 6.83 -14.65 9.46
CA CYS A 37 6.27 -14.86 8.13
C CYS A 37 4.76 -14.59 8.11
N GLU A 38 4.25 -14.05 7.00
CA GLU A 38 2.82 -13.79 6.80
C GLU A 38 1.99 -15.10 6.71
N VAL A 39 2.60 -16.20 6.29
CA VAL A 39 1.92 -17.50 6.13
C VAL A 39 1.70 -18.16 7.50
N LYS A 40 0.45 -18.55 7.80
CA LYS A 40 0.02 -19.03 9.13
C LYS A 40 0.83 -20.22 9.68
N TYR A 41 1.23 -21.14 8.81
CA TYR A 41 1.95 -22.37 9.19
C TYR A 41 3.47 -22.25 9.01
N CYS A 42 3.98 -21.05 8.74
CA CYS A 42 5.40 -20.80 8.62
C CYS A 42 5.96 -20.21 9.91
N THR A 43 7.01 -20.82 10.44
CA THR A 43 7.68 -20.44 11.69
C THR A 43 8.93 -19.58 11.47
N ALA A 44 9.22 -19.20 10.22
CA ALA A 44 10.35 -18.35 9.89
C ALA A 44 10.20 -16.95 10.52
N THR A 45 11.27 -16.47 11.14
CA THR A 45 11.33 -15.16 11.77
C THR A 45 12.52 -14.35 11.28
N VAL A 46 12.39 -13.03 11.31
CA VAL A 46 13.48 -12.11 10.99
C VAL A 46 13.55 -11.05 12.06
N HIS A 47 14.76 -10.68 12.46
CA HIS A 47 15.00 -9.67 13.46
C HIS A 47 15.68 -8.49 12.79
N THR A 48 15.13 -7.30 12.99
CA THR A 48 15.75 -6.04 12.56
C THR A 48 15.99 -5.15 13.77
N ASP A 49 16.94 -4.23 13.64
CA ASP A 49 17.16 -3.16 14.60
C ASP A 49 15.98 -2.16 14.57
N VAL A 50 15.92 -1.27 15.55
CA VAL A 50 14.97 -0.15 15.58
C VAL A 50 15.17 0.77 14.38
N ASN A 51 16.43 0.94 13.96
CA ASN A 51 16.84 1.69 12.77
C ASN A 51 16.60 0.92 11.46
N ASP A 52 15.80 -0.15 11.51
CA ASP A 52 15.42 -0.94 10.35
C ASP A 52 16.61 -1.56 9.61
N GLN A 53 17.70 -1.85 10.33
CA GLN A 53 18.83 -2.62 9.82
C GLN A 53 18.63 -4.10 10.04
N PHE A 54 19.05 -4.93 9.08
CA PHE A 54 18.99 -6.38 9.19
C PHE A 54 19.95 -6.87 10.27
N LEU A 55 19.45 -7.67 11.23
CA LEU A 55 20.28 -8.28 12.27
C LEU A 55 20.50 -9.76 12.01
N LYS A 56 19.41 -10.54 11.97
CA LYS A 56 19.48 -11.99 11.77
C LYS A 56 18.16 -12.58 11.29
N ILE A 57 18.26 -13.71 10.60
CA ILE A 57 17.15 -14.63 10.37
C ILE A 57 17.09 -15.60 11.54
N GLY A 58 15.89 -15.83 12.08
CA GLY A 58 15.60 -16.80 13.11
C GLY A 58 14.54 -17.82 12.65
N GLY A 59 14.34 -18.86 13.45
CA GLY A 59 13.35 -19.89 13.15
C GLY A 59 13.82 -20.94 12.13
N GLN A 60 12.88 -21.75 11.67
CA GLN A 60 13.12 -22.78 10.65
C GLN A 60 13.06 -22.19 9.23
N GLN A 61 13.55 -22.96 8.25
CA GLN A 61 13.37 -22.63 6.84
C GLN A 61 11.88 -22.52 6.48
N HIS A 62 11.59 -21.71 5.46
CA HIS A 62 10.23 -21.53 4.97
C HIS A 62 9.65 -22.86 4.49
N THR A 63 8.41 -23.14 4.90
CA THR A 63 7.65 -24.33 4.51
C THR A 63 6.82 -24.10 3.23
N HIS A 64 6.99 -22.94 2.59
CA HIS A 64 6.27 -22.55 1.39
C HIS A 64 7.20 -21.85 0.40
N LEU A 65 6.74 -21.78 -0.85
CA LEU A 65 7.46 -21.10 -1.92
C LEU A 65 7.45 -19.59 -1.70
N SER A 66 8.55 -18.94 -2.11
CA SER A 66 8.58 -17.49 -2.22
C SER A 66 7.59 -17.04 -3.30
N SER A 67 6.97 -15.89 -3.08
CA SER A 67 6.02 -15.32 -4.03
C SER A 67 6.47 -13.91 -4.43
N PRO A 68 7.50 -13.80 -5.28
CA PRO A 68 8.01 -12.50 -5.74
C PRO A 68 6.94 -11.67 -6.47
N GLU A 69 6.01 -12.33 -7.15
CA GLU A 69 4.92 -11.70 -7.90
C GLU A 69 4.01 -10.87 -6.99
N HIS A 70 3.52 -11.47 -5.90
CA HIS A 70 2.74 -10.76 -4.91
C HIS A 70 3.51 -9.60 -4.27
N VAL A 71 4.83 -9.73 -4.07
CA VAL A 71 5.67 -8.64 -3.57
C VAL A 71 5.67 -7.48 -4.56
N GLN A 72 5.87 -7.76 -5.85
CA GLN A 72 5.86 -6.72 -6.89
C GLN A 72 4.50 -6.03 -7.00
N VAL A 73 3.39 -6.78 -6.96
CA VAL A 73 2.04 -6.22 -6.97
C VAL A 73 1.78 -5.35 -5.74
N ARG A 74 2.28 -5.74 -4.56
CA ARG A 74 2.17 -4.90 -3.35
C ARG A 74 2.99 -3.62 -3.46
N LYS A 75 4.20 -3.67 -4.04
CA LYS A 75 5.02 -2.48 -4.33
C LYS A 75 4.30 -1.53 -5.28
N LEU A 76 3.71 -2.05 -6.36
CA LEU A 76 2.89 -1.28 -7.30
C LEU A 76 1.73 -0.59 -6.56
N ARG A 77 0.95 -1.34 -5.78
CA ARG A 77 -0.16 -0.79 -5.01
C ARG A 77 0.28 0.32 -4.05
N LYS A 78 1.45 0.20 -3.42
CA LYS A 78 2.00 1.26 -2.57
C LYS A 78 2.23 2.53 -3.37
N ARG A 79 2.96 2.46 -4.49
CA ARG A 79 3.21 3.63 -5.36
C ARG A 79 1.93 4.29 -5.85
N VAL A 80 0.94 3.50 -6.27
CA VAL A 80 -0.37 4.00 -6.70
C VAL A 80 -1.07 4.74 -5.56
N LYS A 81 -1.08 4.18 -4.34
CA LYS A 81 -1.67 4.85 -3.16
C LYS A 81 -0.97 6.16 -2.82
N ASP A 82 0.37 6.16 -2.89
CA ASP A 82 1.18 7.34 -2.60
C ASP A 82 0.85 8.46 -3.60
N ARG A 83 0.77 8.14 -4.90
CA ARG A 83 0.36 9.10 -5.94
C ARG A 83 -1.09 9.56 -5.84
N VAL A 84 -2.03 8.67 -5.51
CA VAL A 84 -3.45 9.03 -5.31
C VAL A 84 -3.62 10.05 -4.18
N THR A 85 -2.73 10.01 -3.18
CA THR A 85 -2.71 10.94 -2.05
C THR A 85 -2.13 12.30 -2.43
N GLN A 86 -1.17 12.34 -3.36
CA GLN A 86 -0.44 13.56 -3.75
C GLN A 86 -1.05 14.27 -4.96
N GLU A 87 -1.61 13.54 -5.92
CA GLU A 87 -2.03 14.04 -7.22
C GLU A 87 -3.56 13.96 -7.41
N ASN A 88 -4.14 15.01 -7.99
CA ASN A 88 -5.55 15.06 -8.37
C ASN A 88 -5.77 14.65 -9.85
N ILE A 89 -5.22 13.51 -10.25
CA ILE A 89 -5.41 12.93 -11.59
C ILE A 89 -6.44 11.78 -11.50
N ALA A 90 -7.08 11.45 -12.62
CA ALA A 90 -7.94 10.28 -12.72
C ALA A 90 -7.21 9.00 -12.28
N ILE A 91 -7.83 8.20 -11.41
CA ILE A 91 -7.19 7.04 -10.78
C ILE A 91 -6.79 5.97 -11.80
N GLY A 92 -7.62 5.76 -12.83
CA GLY A 92 -7.28 4.83 -13.91
C GLY A 92 -5.97 5.22 -14.59
N ARG A 93 -5.78 6.51 -14.87
CA ARG A 93 -4.55 7.02 -15.48
C ARG A 93 -3.34 6.83 -14.57
N ILE A 94 -3.47 7.11 -13.28
CA ILE A 94 -2.39 6.86 -12.30
C ILE A 94 -2.01 5.37 -12.32
N TYR A 95 -2.99 4.47 -12.36
CA TYR A 95 -2.75 3.03 -12.38
C TYR A 95 -2.02 2.58 -13.65
N ASP A 96 -2.48 3.00 -14.82
CA ASP A 96 -1.88 2.67 -16.11
C ASP A 96 -0.45 3.22 -16.23
N ASP A 97 -0.24 4.46 -15.81
CA ASP A 97 1.09 5.09 -15.79
C ASP A 97 2.05 4.34 -14.84
N GLU A 98 1.58 3.97 -13.65
CA GLU A 98 2.40 3.20 -12.70
C GLU A 98 2.66 1.77 -13.18
N LEU A 99 1.72 1.13 -13.86
CA LEU A 99 1.93 -0.16 -14.52
C LEU A 99 3.01 -0.06 -15.60
N ALA A 100 2.95 0.96 -16.46
CA ALA A 100 3.94 1.17 -17.51
C ALA A 100 5.35 1.47 -16.95
N ARG A 101 5.43 2.21 -15.82
CA ARG A 101 6.70 2.50 -15.13
C ARG A 101 7.27 1.29 -14.40
N SER A 102 6.40 0.51 -13.78
CA SER A 102 6.76 -0.64 -12.97
C SER A 102 6.96 -1.82 -13.90
N GLN A 103 8.18 -2.03 -14.40
CA GLN A 103 8.54 -3.20 -15.22
C GLN A 103 8.29 -4.50 -14.44
N LEU A 104 7.03 -4.97 -14.47
CA LEU A 104 6.53 -6.15 -13.76
C LEU A 104 6.86 -7.40 -14.57
N SER A 105 7.06 -8.54 -13.89
CA SER A 105 7.16 -9.81 -14.61
C SER A 105 5.81 -10.16 -15.26
N GLN A 106 5.84 -10.96 -16.32
CA GLN A 106 4.63 -11.45 -16.98
C GLN A 106 3.67 -12.11 -15.99
N THR A 107 4.21 -12.89 -15.05
CA THR A 107 3.41 -13.56 -14.03
C THR A 107 2.82 -12.57 -13.01
N ALA A 108 3.57 -11.53 -12.62
CA ALA A 108 3.06 -10.49 -11.73
C ALA A 108 1.96 -9.64 -12.40
N LEU A 109 1.98 -9.45 -13.72
CA LEU A 109 0.93 -8.76 -14.46
C LEU A 109 -0.40 -9.52 -14.42
N VAL A 110 -0.36 -10.86 -14.46
CA VAL A 110 -1.57 -11.71 -14.35
C VAL A 110 -2.20 -11.62 -12.97
N VAL A 111 -1.37 -11.53 -11.93
CA VAL A 111 -1.81 -11.44 -10.52
C VAL A 111 -2.20 -10.00 -10.13
N ALA A 112 -1.76 -9.00 -10.90
CA ALA A 112 -2.10 -7.60 -10.65
C ALA A 112 -3.62 -7.38 -10.82
N PRO A 113 -4.25 -6.59 -9.93
CA PRO A 113 -5.66 -6.26 -10.07
C PRO A 113 -5.90 -5.45 -11.34
N THR A 114 -7.11 -5.51 -11.90
CA THR A 114 -7.48 -4.62 -12.99
C THR A 114 -7.64 -3.18 -12.49
N ALA A 115 -7.56 -2.20 -13.40
CA ALA A 115 -7.72 -0.80 -13.03
C ALA A 115 -9.09 -0.54 -12.37
N GLU A 116 -10.15 -1.19 -12.87
CA GLU A 116 -11.50 -1.10 -12.31
C GLU A 116 -11.58 -1.64 -10.87
N GLU A 117 -10.95 -2.78 -10.60
CA GLU A 117 -10.89 -3.34 -9.25
C GLU A 117 -10.14 -2.40 -8.29
N ALA A 118 -9.03 -1.82 -8.75
CA ALA A 118 -8.21 -0.92 -7.95
C ALA A 118 -8.90 0.43 -7.68
N LYS A 119 -9.73 0.93 -8.62
CA LYS A 119 -10.43 2.22 -8.50
C LYS A 119 -11.24 2.34 -7.22
N SER A 120 -12.00 1.30 -6.86
CA SER A 120 -12.87 1.34 -5.68
C SER A 120 -12.10 1.61 -4.39
N ALA A 121 -10.95 0.95 -4.22
CA ALA A 121 -10.08 1.11 -3.07
C ALA A 121 -9.39 2.49 -3.05
N MET A 122 -8.90 2.96 -4.21
CA MET A 122 -8.22 4.25 -4.31
C MET A 122 -9.19 5.43 -4.15
N ASN A 123 -10.41 5.33 -4.69
CA ASN A 123 -11.46 6.33 -4.48
C ASN A 123 -11.83 6.45 -3.00
N ARG A 124 -11.85 5.34 -2.26
CA ARG A 124 -12.08 5.37 -0.80
C ARG A 124 -11.01 6.19 -0.08
N ILE A 125 -9.75 6.04 -0.46
CA ILE A 125 -8.64 6.82 0.11
C ILE A 125 -8.80 8.30 -0.25
N ARG A 126 -9.04 8.62 -1.53
CA ARG A 126 -9.20 10.00 -1.98
C ARG A 126 -10.37 10.72 -1.30
N ARG A 127 -11.50 10.03 -1.11
CA ARG A 127 -12.67 10.58 -0.38
C ARG A 127 -12.37 10.96 1.06
N GLN A 128 -11.45 10.24 1.73
CA GLN A 128 -11.04 10.59 3.10
C GLN A 128 -10.17 11.86 3.14
N LEU A 129 -9.49 12.19 2.05
CA LEU A 129 -8.65 13.38 1.92
C LEU A 129 -9.42 14.59 1.36
N THR A 130 -10.52 14.33 0.65
CA THR A 130 -11.32 15.40 0.06
C THR A 130 -12.09 16.09 1.18
N PRO A 131 -11.94 17.41 1.36
CA PRO A 131 -12.69 18.12 2.38
C PRO A 131 -14.19 17.95 2.13
N VAL A 132 -14.96 17.84 3.21
CA VAL A 132 -16.42 17.85 3.12
C VAL A 132 -16.82 19.19 2.52
N LEU A 133 -17.73 19.17 1.54
CA LEU A 133 -18.30 20.41 1.04
C LEU A 133 -18.90 21.16 2.24
N PRO A 134 -18.61 22.46 2.39
CA PRO A 134 -19.22 23.24 3.47
C PRO A 134 -20.74 23.12 3.35
N GLU A 135 -21.41 22.91 4.47
CA GLU A 135 -22.87 22.99 4.52
C GLU A 135 -23.25 24.40 4.07
N CYS A 136 -23.87 24.52 2.89
CA CYS A 136 -24.38 25.79 2.38
C CYS A 136 -25.57 26.25 3.22
N CYS A 137 -25.29 26.72 4.43
CA CYS A 137 -26.27 27.40 5.25
C CYS A 137 -26.08 28.90 4.99
N ASN A 138 -27.03 29.46 4.24
CA ASN A 138 -27.24 30.89 3.93
C ASN A 138 -26.54 31.40 2.66
N PHE A 139 -26.88 30.82 1.50
CA PHE A 139 -26.81 31.60 0.27
C PHE A 139 -28.05 32.51 0.22
N GLU A 140 -27.93 33.73 0.74
CA GLU A 140 -28.96 34.75 0.61
C GLU A 140 -28.95 35.26 -0.84
N ILE A 141 -30.02 34.97 -1.59
CA ILE A 141 -30.21 35.52 -2.92
C ILE A 141 -30.42 37.03 -2.75
N PRO A 142 -29.60 37.90 -3.38
CA PRO A 142 -29.81 39.34 -3.27
C PRO A 142 -31.20 39.71 -3.79
N ALA A 143 -31.91 40.57 -3.04
CA ALA A 143 -33.25 41.08 -3.36
C ALA A 143 -33.50 41.48 -4.84
N PRO A 144 -32.54 42.07 -5.61
CA PRO A 144 -32.80 42.38 -7.02
C PRO A 144 -33.07 41.15 -7.91
N TYR A 145 -32.77 39.94 -7.44
CA TYR A 145 -32.96 38.69 -8.20
C TYR A 145 -34.13 37.83 -7.70
N SER A 146 -34.88 38.26 -6.67
CA SER A 146 -36.05 37.52 -6.15
C SER A 146 -37.37 37.86 -6.86
N GLU A 147 -37.40 38.93 -7.66
CA GLU A 147 -38.60 39.43 -8.32
C GLU A 147 -38.39 39.51 -9.83
N THR A 148 -38.50 38.38 -10.52
CA THR A 148 -38.80 38.37 -11.96
C THR A 148 -40.10 37.59 -12.15
N ILE A 149 -41.18 38.33 -12.39
CA ILE A 149 -42.44 37.85 -12.97
C ILE A 149 -42.29 37.85 -14.48
#